data_AF-A0A350YH82-F1
#
_entry.id   AF-A0A350YH82-F1
#
_cell.length_a   1.000
_cell.length_b   1.000
_cell.length_c   1.000
_cell.angle_alpha   90.00
_cell.angle_beta   90.00
_cell.angle_gamma   90.00
#
_symmetry.space_group_name_H-M   'P 1'
#
loop_
_entity.id
_entity.type
_entity.pdbx_description
1 polymer ?
#
loop_
_entity_poly.entity_id
_entity_poly.type
_entity_poly.pdbx_seq_one_letter_code
_entity_poly.pdbx_strand_id
1 'polypeptide(L)' 'MSLSATVKRLTAPTFQARKGGEKLVCLTAYTAWMARLLDPHVDMLLIGDSMGMVELGYNST' A
#
# COMPACT_ATOMS: atom_id res chain seq x y z
N MET A 1 -30.61 4.14 -7.05
CA MET A 1 -29.48 4.97 -6.59
C MET A 1 -28.26 4.07 -6.51
N SER A 2 -27.25 4.30 -7.34
CA SER A 2 -25.98 3.57 -7.26
C SER A 2 -25.16 4.10 -6.09
N LEU A 3 -24.91 3.25 -5.08
CA LEU A 3 -23.98 3.57 -3.99
C LEU A 3 -22.55 3.53 -4.54
N SER A 4 -21.99 4.69 -4.88
CA SER A 4 -20.55 4.83 -5.09
C SER A 4 -19.89 4.77 -3.72
N ALA A 5 -19.25 3.65 -3.37
CA ALA A 5 -18.38 3.60 -2.21
C ALA A 5 -17.26 4.65 -2.40
N THR A 6 -17.16 5.62 -1.50
CA THR A 6 -16.08 6.61 -1.53
C THR A 6 -14.76 5.92 -1.23
N VAL A 7 -14.01 5.57 -2.28
CA VAL A 7 -12.64 5.06 -2.12
C VAL A 7 -11.79 6.20 -1.55
N LYS A 8 -11.29 6.03 -0.33
CA LYS A 8 -10.37 6.97 0.32
C LYS A 8 -9.02 6.92 -0.42
N ARG A 9 -8.85 7.77 -1.44
CA ARG A 9 -7.60 7.89 -2.19
C ARG A 9 -6.66 8.84 -1.45
N LEU A 10 -5.59 8.29 -0.88
CA LEU A 10 -4.48 9.09 -0.39
C LEU A 10 -3.54 9.45 -1.56
N THR A 11 -3.06 10.69 -1.57
CA THR A 11 -2.18 11.25 -2.61
C THR A 11 -0.89 11.78 -1.99
N ALA A 12 0.17 11.93 -2.77
CA ALA A 12 1.47 12.38 -2.25
C ALA A 12 1.40 13.66 -1.36
N PRO A 13 0.61 14.71 -1.70
CA PRO A 13 0.42 15.86 -0.80
C PRO A 13 -0.19 15.50 0.56
N THR A 14 -1.16 14.57 0.59
CA THR A 14 -1.77 14.12 1.85
C THR A 14 -0.79 13.35 2.74
N PHE A 15 0.14 12.59 2.15
CA PHE A 15 1.23 11.94 2.89
C PHE A 15 2.18 12.98 3.50
N GLN A 16 2.58 13.97 2.71
CA GLN A 16 3.47 15.03 3.17
C GLN A 16 2.86 15.84 4.32
N ALA A 17 1.56 16.15 4.23
CA ALA A 17 0.85 16.89 5.27
C ALA A 17 0.75 16.13 6.61
N ARG A 18 0.77 14.79 6.59
CA ARG A 18 0.73 13.95 7.82
C ARG A 18 2.10 13.78 8.47
N LYS A 19 3.19 14.22 7.83
CA LYS A 19 4.54 14.06 8.36
C LYS A 19 4.70 14.74 9.71
N GLY A 20 5.14 13.99 10.71
CA GLY A 20 5.29 14.47 12.10
C GLY A 20 4.00 14.41 12.93
N GLY A 21 2.87 14.02 12.33
CA GLY A 21 1.59 13.80 13.00
C GLY A 21 1.26 12.31 13.15
N GLU A 22 0.07 11.94 12.69
CA GLU A 22 -0.41 10.55 12.72
C GLU A 22 0.50 9.63 11.91
N LYS A 23 0.83 8.45 12.46
CA LYS A 23 1.64 7.44 11.77
C LYS A 23 0.90 6.86 10.58
N LEU A 24 1.65 6.58 9.52
CA LEU A 24 1.16 5.93 8.31
C LEU A 24 1.39 4.42 8.39
N VAL A 25 0.40 3.64 7.95
CA VAL A 25 0.52 2.19 7.79
C VAL A 25 0.84 1.88 6.34
N CYS A 26 2.03 1.32 6.09
CA CYS A 26 2.51 0.97 4.76
C CYS A 26 2.90 -0.51 4.72
N LEU A 27 2.42 -1.26 3.74
CA LEU A 27 2.78 -2.66 3.54
C LEU A 27 3.20 -2.92 2.08
N THR A 28 3.97 -3.98 1.88
CA THR A 28 4.28 -4.47 0.53
C THR A 28 3.14 -5.36 0.02
N ALA A 29 2.89 -5.31 -1.28
CA ALA A 29 1.99 -6.25 -1.96
C ALA A 29 2.51 -6.55 -3.37
N TYR A 30 2.60 -7.84 -3.70
CA TYR A 30 3.19 -8.31 -4.96
C TYR A 30 2.14 -8.91 -5.92
N THR A 31 0.91 -9.09 -5.45
CA THR A 31 -0.19 -9.64 -6.25
C THR A 31 -1.47 -8.83 -6.10
N ALA A 32 -2.33 -8.90 -7.12
CA ALA A 32 -3.60 -8.18 -7.12
C ALA A 32 -4.56 -8.61 -5.99
N TRP A 33 -4.52 -9.89 -5.60
CA TRP A 33 -5.36 -10.40 -4.52
C TRP A 33 -4.88 -9.91 -3.15
N MET A 34 -3.56 -9.87 -2.91
CA MET A 34 -2.98 -9.28 -1.70
C MET A 34 -3.36 -7.80 -1.60
N ALA A 35 -3.17 -7.06 -2.70
CA ALA A 35 -3.50 -5.64 -2.74
C ALA A 35 -4.98 -5.39 -2.39
N ARG A 36 -5.91 -6.14 -2.98
CA ARG A 36 -7.35 -6.03 -2.68
C ARG A 36 -7.70 -6.35 -1.23
N LEU A 37 -7.03 -7.33 -0.63
CA LEU A 37 -7.25 -7.69 0.77
C LEU A 37 -6.72 -6.61 1.72
N LEU A 38 -5.59 -5.99 1.38
CA LEU A 38 -4.88 -5.04 2.24
C LEU A 38 -5.35 -3.59 2.07
N ASP A 39 -5.89 -3.22 0.91
CA ASP A 39 -6.31 -1.85 0.56
C ASP A 39 -7.17 -1.16 1.65
N PRO A 40 -8.13 -1.83 2.33
CA PRO A 40 -8.93 -1.20 3.39
C PRO A 40 -8.16 -0.94 4.69
N HIS A 41 -6.95 -1.50 4.85
CA HIS A 41 -6.21 -1.54 6.11
C HIS A 41 -4.93 -0.72 6.12
N VAL A 42 -4.50 -0.22 4.96
CA VAL A 42 -3.22 0.49 4.80
C VAL A 42 -3.43 1.86 4.20
N ASP A 43 -2.50 2.78 4.49
CA ASP A 43 -2.43 4.07 3.82
C ASP A 43 -1.73 3.93 2.45
N MET A 44 -0.79 2.98 2.32
CA MET A 44 0.00 2.77 1.10
C MET A 44 0.33 1.28 0.88
N LEU A 45 0.25 0.87 -0.38
CA LEU A 45 0.83 -0.38 -0.86
C LEU A 45 2.10 -0.11 -1.68
N LEU A 46 3.20 -0.76 -1.32
CA LEU A 46 4.48 -0.67 -2.01
C LEU A 46 4.73 -1.92 -2.86
N ILE A 47 4.92 -1.72 -4.17
CA ILE A 47 5.51 -2.74 -5.05
C ILE A 47 7.02 -2.52 -5.02
N GLY A 48 7.69 -3.26 -4.14
CA GLY A 48 9.14 -3.18 -3.93
C GLY A 48 9.91 -4.29 -4.66
N ASP A 49 11.21 -4.05 -4.84
CA ASP A 49 12.21 -5.02 -5.31
C ASP A 49 12.37 -6.21 -4.34
N SER A 50 11.94 -6.05 -3.08
CA SER A 50 11.84 -7.11 -2.08
C SER A 50 11.03 -8.35 -2.51
N MET A 51 10.22 -8.24 -3.58
CA MET A 51 9.62 -9.39 -4.27
C MET A 51 10.67 -10.45 -4.65
N GLY A 52 11.87 -10.03 -5.07
CA GLY A 52 12.95 -10.93 -5.46
C GLY A 52 13.36 -11.86 -4.33
N MET A 53 13.46 -11.35 -3.11
CA MET A 53 13.80 -12.15 -1.94
C MET A 53 12.60 -12.97 -1.42
N VAL A 54 11.40 -12.37 -1.41
CA VAL A 54 10.22 -12.94 -0.74
C VAL A 54 9.49 -13.98 -1.59
N GLU A 55 9.33 -13.75 -2.89
CA GLU A 55 8.60 -14.66 -3.78
C GLU A 55 9.53 -15.48 -4.69
N LEU A 56 10.65 -14.89 -5.13
CA LEU A 56 11.55 -15.52 -6.11
C LEU A 56 12.75 -16.25 -5.46
N GLY A 57 12.98 -16.05 -4.16
CA GLY A 57 14.05 -16.73 -3.42
C GLY A 57 15.47 -16.22 -3.70
N TYR A 58 15.62 -14.98 -4.18
CA TYR A 58 16.93 -14.35 -4.34
C TYR A 58 17.55 -13.96 -2.99
N ASN A 59 18.88 -13.92 -2.94
CA ASN A 59 19.62 -13.55 -1.73
C ASN A 59 19.81 -12.03 -1.56
N SER A 60 19.48 -11.23 -2.58
CA SER A 60 19.55 -9.75 -2.57
C SER A 60 18.57 -9.19 -3.60
N THR A 61 18.27 -7.90 -3.46
CA THR A 61 17.57 -7.07 -4.45
C THR A 61 18.53 -6.13 -5.17
#